data_AF-A0A9E6K153-F1
#
_entry.id   AF-A0A9E6K153-F1
#
_cell.length_a   1.000
_cell.length_b   1.000
_cell.length_c   1.000
_cell.angle_alpha   90.00
_cell.angle_beta   90.00
_cell.angle_gamma   90.00
#
_symmetry.space_group_name_H-M   'P 1'
#
loop_
_entity.id
_entity.type
_entity.pdbx_description
1 polymer ?
#
loop_
_entity_poly.entity_id
_entity_poly.type
_entity_poly.pdbx_seq_one_letter_code
_entity_poly.pdbx_strand_id
1 'polypeptide(L)'
;MDHRFELFPKVVISNTVTQFKLRSLSKDIILNDDQAVLIRLSSLRRDNYQGSYEASLDQVLMPIKGIVSLELKCKGQQEHKLELIIPNQETIEFRIYSLSKELWSLYPFKGDLHMHTTRSDGREEPGFVSSMCRQIGLDFMAITDHGQYEPSLEAIDLYKDLHLDLKMFPGEEVHGKNNAVHIINFGGNFSVNTWMREHPLELEKAIEIKKNRIQGVNDEQSRFEIACSEVIFDKIREGQGLGIFCHPYWQIGSGYYISEEVTSYMLKHQPYDAYEVIGGYHPYEQESNTLQIARYYEERAKGKEVPIVGVSDAHGCFNNLFGWFYTVVFSKSSQKEDLLNAIKSCRSVAIQDIPNSSPQPVGPFEWVMYTLFLMREVFPLHDELCKIEGQLMMKHYEKDPMAKIELSKLKGQTQTLMDQIYGRNHE
;
A
#
# COMPACT_ATOMS: atom_id res chain seq x y z
N MET A 1 -5.97 -19.12 4.82
CA MET A 1 -7.37 -19.13 4.33
C MET A 1 -7.74 -20.57 3.99
N ASP A 2 -8.95 -21.02 4.30
CA ASP A 2 -9.39 -22.37 3.93
C ASP A 2 -9.93 -22.38 2.50
N HIS A 3 -9.13 -22.88 1.55
CA HIS A 3 -9.49 -22.97 0.13
C HIS A 3 -10.61 -23.97 -0.17
N ARG A 4 -11.07 -24.71 0.83
CA ARG A 4 -12.19 -25.66 0.71
C ARG A 4 -13.55 -24.96 0.77
N PHE A 5 -13.59 -23.66 1.10
CA PHE A 5 -14.84 -22.91 1.23
C PHE A 5 -14.76 -21.52 0.60
N GLU A 6 -15.92 -21.03 0.17
CA GLU A 6 -16.15 -19.64 -0.17
C GLU A 6 -17.16 -19.02 0.78
N LEU A 7 -16.82 -17.83 1.28
CA LEU A 7 -17.71 -16.98 2.05
C LEU A 7 -17.63 -15.56 1.49
N PHE A 8 -18.77 -15.04 1.02
CA PHE A 8 -18.89 -13.67 0.55
C PHE A 8 -20.18 -13.00 1.07
N PRO A 9 -20.17 -11.69 1.32
CA PRO A 9 -18.99 -10.80 1.33
C PRO A 9 -18.06 -11.07 2.53
N LYS A 10 -16.80 -10.59 2.46
CA LYS A 10 -15.83 -10.63 3.55
C LYS A 10 -15.68 -9.28 4.26
N VAL A 11 -16.03 -8.19 3.58
CA VAL A 11 -16.00 -6.83 4.11
C VAL A 11 -17.39 -6.22 4.03
N VAL A 12 -17.94 -5.78 5.16
CA VAL A 12 -19.34 -5.34 5.27
C VAL A 12 -19.49 -4.00 5.96
N ILE A 13 -20.68 -3.41 5.86
CA ILE A 13 -21.03 -2.20 6.62
C ILE A 13 -21.39 -2.59 8.04
N SER A 14 -20.71 -2.00 9.02
CA SER A 14 -20.96 -2.18 10.44
C SER A 14 -22.40 -1.82 10.83
N ASN A 15 -22.92 -2.52 11.83
CA ASN A 15 -24.24 -2.32 12.41
C ASN A 15 -25.40 -2.42 11.41
N THR A 16 -25.19 -3.07 10.26
CA THR A 16 -26.19 -3.32 9.22
C THR A 16 -26.37 -4.84 9.08
N VAL A 17 -27.60 -5.28 8.77
CA VAL A 17 -27.84 -6.70 8.43
C VAL A 17 -27.31 -6.93 7.03
N THR A 18 -26.45 -7.94 6.86
CA THR A 18 -25.86 -8.31 5.58
C THR A 18 -26.14 -9.78 5.30
N GLN A 19 -26.47 -10.08 4.05
CA GLN A 19 -26.62 -11.44 3.55
C GLN A 19 -25.25 -12.00 3.17
N PHE A 20 -24.96 -13.21 3.63
CA PHE A 20 -23.77 -13.96 3.28
C PHE A 20 -24.17 -15.25 2.58
N LYS A 21 -23.30 -15.69 1.66
CA LYS A 21 -23.39 -17.02 1.04
C LYS A 21 -22.11 -17.78 1.37
N LEU A 22 -22.29 -18.93 1.99
CA LEU A 22 -21.22 -19.88 2.29
C LEU A 22 -21.41 -21.14 1.46
N ARG A 23 -20.36 -21.53 0.72
CA ARG A 23 -20.36 -22.69 -0.17
C ARG A 23 -19.11 -23.53 0.09
N SER A 24 -19.27 -24.86 0.14
CA SER A 24 -18.12 -25.77 0.08
C SER A 24 -17.64 -25.92 -1.36
N LEU A 25 -16.33 -25.78 -1.57
CA LEU A 25 -15.62 -26.05 -2.82
C LEU A 25 -14.96 -27.44 -2.82
N SER A 26 -14.83 -28.07 -1.65
CA SER A 26 -14.25 -29.41 -1.52
C SER A 26 -15.31 -30.50 -1.41
N LYS A 27 -14.94 -31.71 -1.86
CA LYS A 27 -15.72 -32.93 -1.60
C LYS A 27 -15.41 -33.54 -0.23
N ASP A 28 -14.36 -33.10 0.45
CA ASP A 28 -13.92 -33.66 1.74
C ASP A 28 -14.79 -33.16 2.89
N ILE A 29 -15.36 -31.96 2.75
CA ILE A 29 -16.27 -31.36 3.74
C ILE A 29 -17.56 -30.99 3.01
N ILE A 30 -18.61 -31.76 3.28
CA ILE A 30 -19.88 -31.68 2.56
C ILE A 30 -20.91 -30.99 3.44
N LEU A 31 -21.56 -29.98 2.88
CA LEU A 31 -22.76 -29.37 3.43
C LEU A 31 -23.98 -30.13 2.90
N ASN A 32 -24.47 -31.10 3.67
CA ASN A 32 -25.62 -31.91 3.26
C ASN A 32 -26.93 -31.15 3.49
N ASP A 33 -27.83 -31.21 2.51
CA ASP A 33 -29.14 -30.52 2.56
C ASP A 33 -30.08 -31.09 3.64
N ASP A 34 -29.77 -32.27 4.18
CA ASP A 34 -30.52 -32.94 5.26
C ASP A 34 -29.83 -32.80 6.63
N GLN A 35 -28.72 -32.06 6.73
CA GLN A 35 -27.96 -31.88 7.97
C GLN A 35 -27.88 -30.39 8.37
N ALA A 36 -28.45 -30.06 9.52
CA ALA A 36 -28.33 -28.73 10.09
C ALA A 36 -26.87 -28.41 10.48
N VAL A 37 -26.44 -27.19 10.23
CA VAL A 37 -25.16 -26.64 10.68
C VAL A 37 -25.38 -25.52 11.68
N LEU A 38 -24.44 -25.32 12.59
CA LEU A 38 -24.43 -24.20 13.51
C LEU A 38 -23.42 -23.16 13.02
N ILE A 39 -23.90 -21.93 12.84
CA ILE A 39 -23.08 -20.75 12.59
C ILE A 39 -22.93 -19.98 13.89
N ARG A 40 -21.70 -19.61 14.24
CA ARG A 40 -21.40 -18.79 15.41
C ARG A 40 -20.59 -17.56 15.01
N LEU A 41 -21.11 -16.36 15.28
CA LEU A 41 -20.41 -15.10 15.04
C LEU A 41 -19.91 -14.50 16.37
N SER A 42 -18.62 -14.18 16.43
CA SER A 42 -17.98 -13.53 17.58
C SER A 42 -17.18 -12.30 17.15
N SER A 43 -17.41 -11.16 17.79
CA SER A 43 -16.58 -9.96 17.61
C SER A 43 -15.25 -10.10 18.34
N LEU A 44 -14.14 -9.66 17.71
CA LEU A 44 -12.82 -9.75 18.34
C LEU A 44 -12.61 -8.72 19.44
N ARG A 45 -13.16 -7.50 19.27
CA ARG A 45 -13.29 -6.51 20.36
C ARG A 45 -14.58 -6.81 21.11
N ARG A 46 -14.43 -7.22 22.36
CA ARG A 46 -15.55 -7.55 23.25
C ARG A 46 -15.97 -6.32 24.04
N ASP A 47 -17.27 -6.04 24.06
CA ASP A 47 -17.83 -5.09 25.01
C ASP A 47 -17.94 -5.75 26.39
N ASN A 48 -17.47 -5.06 27.42
CA ASN A 48 -17.57 -5.53 28.80
C ASN A 48 -18.81 -4.91 29.46
N TYR A 49 -19.94 -5.62 29.41
CA TYR A 49 -21.09 -5.31 30.24
C TYR A 49 -21.03 -6.15 31.51
N GLN A 50 -20.71 -5.51 32.64
CA GLN A 50 -20.74 -6.02 34.02
C GLN A 50 -21.11 -7.52 34.16
N GLY A 51 -20.15 -8.42 33.90
CA GLY A 51 -20.27 -9.84 34.20
C GLY A 51 -20.99 -10.73 33.16
N SER A 52 -21.48 -10.19 32.04
CA SER A 52 -21.97 -10.99 30.91
C SER A 52 -21.25 -10.58 29.62
N TYR A 53 -20.40 -11.46 29.11
CA TYR A 53 -19.91 -11.35 27.74
C TYR A 53 -21.13 -11.38 26.82
N GLU A 54 -21.27 -10.42 25.89
CA GLU A 54 -22.25 -10.60 24.81
C GLU A 54 -21.93 -11.93 24.13
N ALA A 55 -22.84 -12.89 24.33
CA ALA A 55 -22.72 -14.22 23.80
C ALA A 55 -22.68 -14.11 22.28
N SER A 56 -21.86 -14.96 21.67
CA SER A 56 -21.83 -15.10 20.23
C SER A 56 -23.24 -15.22 19.64
N LEU A 57 -23.44 -14.68 18.44
CA LEU A 57 -24.68 -14.88 17.72
C LEU A 57 -24.64 -16.27 17.09
N ASP A 58 -25.49 -17.16 17.59
CA ASP A 58 -25.61 -18.54 17.11
C ASP A 58 -26.86 -18.66 16.22
N GLN A 59 -26.70 -19.23 15.02
CA GLN A 59 -27.79 -19.56 14.09
C GLN A 59 -27.70 -21.02 13.65
N VAL A 60 -28.81 -21.74 13.69
CA VAL A 60 -28.90 -23.11 13.13
C VAL A 60 -29.55 -23.01 11.76
N LEU A 61 -28.86 -23.49 10.73
CA LEU A 61 -29.29 -23.35 9.34
C LEU A 61 -29.21 -24.68 8.60
N MET A 62 -30.12 -24.86 7.63
CA MET A 62 -30.08 -25.98 6.70
C MET A 62 -29.40 -25.53 5.40
N PRO A 63 -28.38 -26.25 4.91
CA PRO A 63 -27.87 -26.05 3.55
C PRO A 63 -28.96 -26.31 2.51
N ILE A 64 -28.92 -25.57 1.40
CA ILE A 64 -29.74 -25.82 0.22
C ILE A 64 -28.81 -25.93 -0.98
N LYS A 65 -28.77 -27.10 -1.62
CA LYS A 65 -27.84 -27.43 -2.70
C LYS A 65 -26.38 -27.16 -2.30
N GLY A 66 -26.03 -27.51 -1.06
CA GLY A 66 -24.68 -27.30 -0.51
C GLY A 66 -24.30 -25.85 -0.24
N ILE A 67 -25.28 -24.94 -0.17
CA ILE A 67 -25.08 -23.52 0.14
C ILE A 67 -25.81 -23.17 1.44
N VAL A 68 -25.10 -22.52 2.36
CA VAL A 68 -25.69 -21.91 3.56
C VAL A 68 -25.85 -20.41 3.30
N SER A 69 -27.09 -19.93 3.31
CA SER A 69 -27.42 -18.51 3.23
C SER A 69 -27.78 -18.00 4.63
N LEU A 70 -27.13 -16.92 5.07
CA LEU A 70 -27.27 -16.40 6.42
C LEU A 70 -27.33 -14.88 6.44
N GLU A 71 -28.08 -14.34 7.39
CA GLU A 71 -28.18 -12.90 7.65
C GLU A 71 -27.53 -12.58 8.99
N LEU A 72 -26.46 -11.78 8.94
CA LEU A 72 -25.70 -11.41 10.12
C LEU A 72 -25.60 -9.89 10.24
N LYS A 73 -25.58 -9.41 11.50
CA LYS A 73 -25.29 -8.02 11.83
C LYS A 73 -23.94 -7.94 12.54
N CYS A 74 -22.91 -7.53 11.82
CA CYS A 74 -21.57 -7.34 12.37
C CYS A 74 -21.51 -6.02 13.16
N LYS A 75 -21.32 -6.09 14.48
CA LYS A 75 -21.33 -4.91 15.37
C LYS A 75 -20.01 -4.12 15.35
N GLY A 76 -20.12 -2.80 15.23
CA GLY A 76 -18.97 -1.89 15.29
C GLY A 76 -17.97 -2.04 14.14
N GLN A 77 -16.91 -1.22 14.13
CA GLN A 77 -15.82 -1.33 13.17
C GLN A 77 -14.72 -2.24 13.74
N GLN A 78 -14.63 -3.47 13.23
CA GLN A 78 -13.71 -4.48 13.72
C GLN A 78 -13.74 -5.76 12.86
N GLU A 79 -12.81 -6.64 13.16
CA GLU A 79 -12.82 -8.03 12.69
C GLU A 79 -13.75 -8.90 13.56
N HIS A 80 -14.41 -9.85 12.91
CA HIS A 80 -15.29 -10.85 13.49
C HIS A 80 -14.82 -12.23 13.07
N LYS A 81 -14.94 -13.18 14.00
CA LYS A 81 -14.78 -14.60 13.77
C LYS A 81 -16.15 -15.22 13.45
N LEU A 82 -16.25 -15.93 12.33
CA LEU A 82 -17.41 -16.74 11.98
C LEU A 82 -17.00 -18.22 12.01
N GLU A 83 -17.65 -19.01 12.85
CA GLU A 83 -17.41 -20.44 12.96
C GLU A 83 -18.58 -21.20 12.33
N LEU A 84 -18.26 -22.12 11.41
CA LEU A 84 -19.16 -23.09 10.82
C LEU A 84 -18.92 -24.44 11.51
N ILE A 85 -19.89 -24.85 12.32
CA ILE A 85 -19.85 -26.08 13.10
C ILE A 85 -20.77 -27.09 12.42
N ILE A 86 -20.16 -28.07 11.77
CA ILE A 86 -20.87 -29.15 11.07
C ILE A 86 -20.83 -30.40 11.96
N PRO A 87 -21.97 -31.06 12.26
CA PRO A 87 -21.97 -32.22 13.15
C PRO A 87 -21.07 -33.34 12.64
N ASN A 88 -20.23 -33.89 13.53
CA ASN A 88 -19.25 -34.96 13.28
C ASN A 88 -18.14 -34.60 12.26
N GLN A 89 -17.97 -33.31 11.93
CA GLN A 89 -16.88 -32.81 11.09
C GLN A 89 -16.11 -31.75 11.88
N GLU A 90 -14.96 -31.32 11.34
CA GLU A 90 -14.20 -30.23 11.96
C GLU A 90 -14.94 -28.88 11.87
N THR A 91 -14.67 -27.99 12.83
CA THR A 91 -15.18 -26.62 12.78
C THR A 91 -14.33 -25.79 11.83
N ILE A 92 -15.00 -25.07 10.92
CA ILE A 92 -14.34 -24.21 9.94
C ILE A 92 -14.47 -22.77 10.39
N GLU A 93 -13.35 -22.04 10.37
CA GLU A 93 -13.29 -20.65 10.83
C GLU A 93 -13.09 -19.70 9.65
N PHE A 94 -13.86 -18.62 9.64
CA PHE A 94 -13.74 -17.52 8.69
C PHE A 94 -13.57 -16.20 9.44
N ARG A 95 -13.01 -15.22 8.73
CA ARG A 95 -12.87 -13.84 9.21
C ARG A 95 -13.70 -12.92 8.33
N ILE A 96 -14.43 -12.01 8.98
CA ILE A 96 -15.20 -10.93 8.35
C ILE A 96 -14.75 -9.62 8.97
N TYR A 97 -14.61 -8.56 8.18
CA TYR A 97 -14.35 -7.23 8.71
C TYR A 97 -15.55 -6.32 8.46
N SER A 98 -16.00 -5.59 9.48
CA SER A 98 -17.03 -4.56 9.31
C SER A 98 -16.44 -3.16 9.44
N LEU A 99 -16.84 -2.26 8.54
CA LEU A 99 -16.36 -0.88 8.44
C LEU A 99 -17.51 0.12 8.66
N SER A 100 -17.20 1.36 9.02
CA SER A 100 -18.19 2.43 8.87
C SER A 100 -18.60 2.56 7.39
N LYS A 101 -19.78 3.13 7.10
CA LYS A 101 -20.25 3.31 5.71
C LYS A 101 -19.27 4.13 4.86
N GLU A 102 -18.62 5.13 5.47
CA GLU A 102 -17.63 5.96 4.81
C GLU A 102 -16.38 5.15 4.43
N LEU A 103 -15.80 4.40 5.37
CA LEU A 103 -14.61 3.60 5.10
C LEU A 103 -14.92 2.42 4.16
N TRP A 104 -16.12 1.82 4.29
CA TRP A 104 -16.59 0.78 3.39
C TRP A 104 -16.70 1.25 1.94
N SER A 105 -16.75 2.56 1.65
CA SER A 105 -16.76 3.08 0.26
C SER A 105 -15.39 3.13 -0.41
N LEU A 106 -14.31 2.91 0.34
CA LEU A 106 -12.93 2.92 -0.15
C LEU A 106 -12.50 1.50 -0.53
N TYR A 107 -11.50 1.38 -1.39
CA TYR A 107 -10.79 0.14 -1.67
C TYR A 107 -9.33 0.27 -1.22
N PRO A 108 -8.71 -0.81 -0.71
CA PRO A 108 -7.27 -0.89 -0.51
C PRO A 108 -6.58 -1.11 -1.86
N PHE A 109 -5.57 -0.29 -2.13
CA PHE A 109 -4.67 -0.46 -3.26
C PHE A 109 -3.24 -0.65 -2.74
N LYS A 110 -2.56 -1.70 -3.21
CA LYS A 110 -1.14 -1.94 -2.91
C LYS A 110 -0.28 -1.16 -3.89
N GLY A 111 0.77 -0.51 -3.43
CA GLY A 111 1.70 0.14 -4.34
C GLY A 111 3.06 0.41 -3.74
N ASP A 112 4.03 0.62 -4.63
CA ASP A 112 5.40 0.96 -4.29
C ASP A 112 5.81 2.19 -5.07
N LEU A 113 6.35 3.17 -4.36
CA LEU A 113 6.56 4.53 -4.83
C LEU A 113 8.04 4.86 -5.02
N HIS A 114 8.95 3.95 -4.69
CA HIS A 114 10.40 4.16 -4.78
C HIS A 114 11.11 2.88 -5.19
N MET A 115 11.63 2.85 -6.43
CA MET A 115 12.41 1.73 -6.98
C MET A 115 13.24 2.18 -8.18
N HIS A 116 14.31 1.42 -8.47
CA HIS A 116 15.31 1.79 -9.47
C HIS A 116 15.46 0.74 -10.57
N THR A 117 15.96 1.20 -11.71
CA THR A 117 16.17 0.40 -12.92
C THR A 117 17.59 0.57 -13.43
N THR A 118 17.93 -0.10 -14.53
CA THR A 118 19.21 0.08 -15.24
C THR A 118 19.45 1.50 -15.75
N ARG A 119 18.47 2.42 -15.64
CA ARG A 119 18.61 3.82 -16.03
C ARG A 119 19.27 4.69 -14.96
N SER A 120 19.45 4.17 -13.76
CA SER A 120 20.32 4.72 -12.73
C SER A 120 21.28 3.64 -12.20
N ASP A 121 21.02 3.05 -11.05
CA ASP A 121 21.86 2.05 -10.37
C ASP A 121 21.12 0.75 -10.02
N GLY A 122 19.90 0.58 -10.53
CA GLY A 122 19.17 -0.69 -10.53
C GLY A 122 19.70 -1.70 -11.55
N ARG A 123 19.17 -2.93 -11.50
CA ARG A 123 19.69 -4.08 -12.27
C ARG A 123 18.86 -4.50 -13.47
N GLU A 124 17.56 -4.22 -13.46
CA GLU A 124 16.66 -4.61 -14.54
C GLU A 124 16.02 -3.39 -15.23
N GLU A 125 15.58 -3.59 -16.48
CA GLU A 125 15.02 -2.54 -17.34
C GLU A 125 13.63 -2.09 -16.85
N PRO A 126 13.22 -0.83 -17.13
CA PRO A 126 11.91 -0.28 -16.72
C PRO A 126 10.71 -1.18 -17.03
N GLY A 127 10.65 -1.72 -18.25
CA GLY A 127 9.57 -2.61 -18.68
C GLY A 127 9.53 -3.93 -17.89
N PHE A 128 10.71 -4.49 -17.61
CA PHE A 128 10.84 -5.72 -16.84
C PHE A 128 10.37 -5.50 -15.40
N VAL A 129 10.89 -4.47 -14.72
CA VAL A 129 10.53 -4.13 -13.33
C VAL A 129 9.02 -3.94 -13.19
N SER A 130 8.39 -3.22 -14.10
CA SER A 130 6.94 -2.98 -14.08
C SER A 130 6.11 -4.26 -14.16
N SER A 131 6.55 -5.25 -14.95
CA SER A 131 5.89 -6.56 -15.00
C SER A 131 6.06 -7.36 -13.69
N MET A 132 7.24 -7.26 -13.06
CA MET A 132 7.52 -7.89 -11.78
C MET A 132 6.72 -7.24 -10.65
N CYS A 133 6.53 -5.92 -10.68
CA CYS A 133 5.69 -5.17 -9.75
C CYS A 133 4.26 -5.72 -9.73
N ARG A 134 3.72 -6.01 -10.92
CA ARG A 134 2.40 -6.64 -10.97
C ARG A 134 2.42 -8.06 -10.43
N GLN A 135 3.51 -8.82 -10.65
CA GLN A 135 3.61 -10.19 -10.15
C GLN A 135 3.64 -10.31 -8.62
N ILE A 136 4.08 -9.27 -7.91
CA ILE A 136 4.06 -9.20 -6.43
C ILE A 136 2.79 -8.54 -5.88
N GLY A 137 1.78 -8.31 -6.74
CA GLY A 137 0.47 -7.84 -6.32
C GLY A 137 0.34 -6.33 -6.14
N LEU A 138 1.17 -5.52 -6.79
CA LEU A 138 0.97 -4.07 -6.81
C LEU A 138 -0.17 -3.67 -7.74
N ASP A 139 -0.99 -2.74 -7.30
CA ASP A 139 -2.05 -2.05 -8.05
C ASP A 139 -1.56 -0.75 -8.66
N PHE A 140 -0.56 -0.12 -8.05
CA PHE A 140 0.10 1.05 -8.61
C PHE A 140 1.59 1.08 -8.31
N MET A 141 2.34 1.78 -9.15
CA MET A 141 3.79 1.97 -8.98
C MET A 141 4.31 3.22 -9.69
N ALA A 142 5.51 3.64 -9.33
CA ALA A 142 6.35 4.52 -10.13
C ALA A 142 7.80 4.03 -10.12
N ILE A 143 8.45 4.08 -11.27
CA ILE A 143 9.91 3.97 -11.36
C ILE A 143 10.47 5.34 -11.01
N THR A 144 11.49 5.37 -10.17
CA THR A 144 12.01 6.61 -9.59
C THR A 144 13.53 6.65 -9.63
N ASP A 145 14.10 6.32 -10.80
CA ASP A 145 15.54 6.34 -11.01
C ASP A 145 16.19 7.67 -10.57
N HIS A 146 17.41 7.56 -10.02
CA HIS A 146 18.17 8.71 -9.53
C HIS A 146 18.41 9.77 -10.61
N GLY A 147 17.83 10.96 -10.43
CA GLY A 147 18.08 12.12 -11.29
C GLY A 147 17.41 12.06 -12.68
N GLN A 148 16.57 11.03 -12.92
CA GLN A 148 15.99 10.70 -14.22
C GLN A 148 14.48 10.50 -14.11
N TYR A 149 13.72 11.11 -15.03
CA TYR A 149 12.26 11.03 -15.05
C TYR A 149 11.75 10.16 -16.21
N GLU A 150 12.48 10.19 -17.31
CA GLU A 150 12.23 9.46 -18.55
C GLU A 150 12.05 7.94 -18.36
N PRO A 151 12.74 7.24 -17.44
CA PRO A 151 12.56 5.80 -17.23
C PRO A 151 11.13 5.40 -16.84
N SER A 152 10.46 6.24 -16.03
CA SER A 152 9.05 6.03 -15.69
C SER A 152 8.14 6.15 -16.91
N LEU A 153 8.43 7.12 -17.79
CA LEU A 153 7.70 7.32 -19.05
C LEU A 153 7.95 6.19 -20.04
N GLU A 154 9.18 5.65 -20.09
CA GLU A 154 9.53 4.49 -20.91
C GLU A 154 8.66 3.28 -20.54
N ALA A 155 8.53 2.98 -19.25
CA ALA A 155 7.66 1.91 -18.77
C ALA A 155 6.18 2.17 -19.09
N ILE A 156 5.69 3.39 -18.87
CA ILE A 156 4.30 3.77 -19.20
C ILE A 156 4.05 3.59 -20.70
N ASP A 157 4.96 4.05 -21.56
CA ASP A 157 4.81 3.99 -23.01
C ASP A 157 4.77 2.54 -23.53
N LEU A 158 5.60 1.67 -22.95
CA LEU A 158 5.62 0.24 -23.28
C LEU A 158 4.26 -0.44 -23.06
N TYR A 159 3.55 -0.06 -21.99
CA TYR A 159 2.31 -0.72 -21.58
C TYR A 159 1.04 0.07 -21.90
N LYS A 160 1.12 1.29 -22.47
CA LYS A 160 -0.01 2.22 -22.66
C LYS A 160 -1.18 1.65 -23.47
N ASP A 161 -0.90 0.76 -24.42
CA ASP A 161 -1.90 0.16 -25.31
C ASP A 161 -2.49 -1.14 -24.75
N LEU A 162 -2.14 -1.51 -23.52
CA LEU A 162 -2.66 -2.66 -22.81
C LEU A 162 -3.72 -2.23 -21.81
N HIS A 163 -4.75 -3.07 -21.67
CA HIS A 163 -5.81 -2.84 -20.71
C HIS A 163 -5.47 -3.50 -19.37
N LEU A 164 -4.54 -2.89 -18.64
CA LEU A 164 -4.05 -3.41 -17.36
C LEU A 164 -4.83 -2.85 -16.17
N ASP A 165 -4.93 -3.65 -15.11
CA ASP A 165 -5.39 -3.20 -13.80
C ASP A 165 -4.28 -2.46 -13.04
N LEU A 166 -3.00 -2.75 -13.31
CA LEU A 166 -1.85 -1.99 -12.79
C LEU A 166 -1.87 -0.53 -13.29
N LYS A 167 -1.67 0.43 -12.37
CA LYS A 167 -1.44 1.84 -12.68
C LYS A 167 0.04 2.21 -12.56
N MET A 168 0.60 2.68 -13.66
CA MET A 168 1.96 3.24 -13.69
C MET A 168 1.86 4.76 -13.72
N PHE A 169 2.57 5.41 -12.82
CA PHE A 169 2.65 6.86 -12.74
C PHE A 169 4.07 7.35 -13.04
N PRO A 170 4.22 8.57 -13.58
CA PRO A 170 5.53 9.16 -13.73
C PRO A 170 6.25 9.30 -12.38
N GLY A 171 7.56 9.21 -12.38
CA GLY A 171 8.36 9.26 -11.18
C GLY A 171 9.82 9.57 -11.45
N GLU A 172 10.50 10.11 -10.44
CA GLU A 172 11.95 10.31 -10.38
C GLU A 172 12.36 10.44 -8.92
N GLU A 173 13.61 10.10 -8.60
CA GLU A 173 14.25 10.56 -7.38
C GLU A 173 15.04 11.84 -7.66
N VAL A 174 14.70 12.89 -6.93
CA VAL A 174 15.22 14.24 -7.13
C VAL A 174 16.45 14.46 -6.28
N HIS A 175 17.56 14.78 -6.95
CA HIS A 175 18.85 15.06 -6.32
C HIS A 175 19.21 16.54 -6.43
N GLY A 176 19.05 17.26 -5.33
CA GLY A 176 19.53 18.64 -5.24
C GLY A 176 21.06 18.70 -5.22
N LYS A 177 21.67 19.60 -5.99
CA LYS A 177 23.14 19.75 -5.96
C LYS A 177 23.60 20.16 -4.56
N ASN A 178 24.56 19.43 -4.00
CA ASN A 178 25.05 19.60 -2.62
C ASN A 178 23.96 19.45 -1.56
N ASN A 179 22.89 18.69 -1.84
CA ASN A 179 21.85 18.36 -0.89
C ASN A 179 21.90 16.87 -0.58
N ALA A 180 22.05 16.51 0.69
CA ALA A 180 22.05 15.11 1.13
C ALA A 180 20.63 14.50 1.19
N VAL A 181 19.58 15.31 1.09
CA VAL A 181 18.21 14.80 1.18
C VAL A 181 17.75 14.22 -0.16
N HIS A 182 17.42 12.93 -0.15
CA HIS A 182 16.76 12.25 -1.27
C HIS A 182 15.25 12.50 -1.20
N ILE A 183 14.64 12.79 -2.37
CA ILE A 183 13.23 13.16 -2.46
C ILE A 183 12.58 12.48 -3.65
N ILE A 184 11.50 11.75 -3.44
CA ILE A 184 10.68 11.24 -4.55
C ILE A 184 9.68 12.30 -5.04
N ASN A 185 9.63 12.47 -6.36
CA ASN A 185 8.53 13.10 -7.07
C ASN A 185 7.63 12.02 -7.67
N PHE A 186 6.57 11.63 -6.95
CA PHE A 186 5.65 10.58 -7.40
C PHE A 186 4.43 11.18 -8.11
N GLY A 187 4.20 10.77 -9.37
CA GLY A 187 3.05 11.20 -10.17
C GLY A 187 3.09 12.66 -10.62
N GLY A 188 4.23 13.35 -10.51
CA GLY A 188 4.40 14.71 -11.02
C GLY A 188 4.19 14.79 -12.53
N ASN A 189 3.82 15.97 -13.02
CA ASN A 189 3.58 16.21 -14.45
C ASN A 189 4.85 16.60 -15.23
N PHE A 190 5.96 16.86 -14.55
CA PHE A 190 7.25 17.21 -15.16
C PHE A 190 8.41 16.81 -14.23
N SER A 191 9.61 16.75 -14.80
CA SER A 191 10.85 16.49 -14.06
C SER A 191 11.35 17.73 -13.33
N VAL A 192 11.45 17.64 -12.01
CA VAL A 192 12.10 18.64 -11.15
C VAL A 192 13.60 18.62 -11.34
N ASN A 193 14.23 17.46 -11.59
CA ASN A 193 15.65 17.40 -11.93
C ASN A 193 15.97 18.19 -13.21
N THR A 194 15.18 18.01 -14.29
CA THR A 194 15.34 18.78 -15.53
C THR A 194 15.08 20.27 -15.30
N TRP A 195 14.01 20.63 -14.58
CA TRP A 195 13.75 22.04 -14.25
C TRP A 195 14.94 22.68 -13.51
N MET A 196 15.50 22.01 -12.49
CA MET A 196 16.66 22.51 -11.74
C MET A 196 17.89 22.72 -12.64
N ARG A 197 18.15 21.80 -13.58
CA ARG A 197 19.25 21.92 -14.56
C ARG A 197 19.06 23.10 -15.52
N GLU A 198 17.82 23.34 -15.95
CA GLU A 198 17.49 24.38 -16.94
C GLU A 198 17.32 25.77 -16.31
N HIS A 199 16.99 25.85 -15.01
CA HIS A 199 16.66 27.11 -14.31
C HIS A 199 17.55 27.37 -13.08
N PRO A 200 18.90 27.29 -13.18
CA PRO A 200 19.78 27.37 -12.01
C PRO A 200 19.69 28.70 -11.26
N LEU A 201 19.51 29.82 -11.97
CA LEU A 201 19.38 31.14 -11.33
C LEU A 201 18.04 31.32 -10.59
N GLU A 202 16.99 30.65 -11.04
CA GLU A 202 15.69 30.64 -10.36
C GLU A 202 15.78 29.78 -9.10
N LEU A 203 16.38 28.60 -9.21
CA LEU A 203 16.65 27.70 -8.09
C LEU A 203 17.48 28.38 -7.00
N GLU A 204 18.63 28.97 -7.34
CA GLU A 204 19.50 29.66 -6.38
C GLU A 204 18.76 30.77 -5.61
N LYS A 205 17.97 31.59 -6.31
CA LYS A 205 17.15 32.63 -5.68
C LYS A 205 16.09 32.06 -4.75
N ALA A 206 15.40 31.00 -5.18
CA ALA A 206 14.37 30.34 -4.37
C ALA A 206 14.97 29.73 -3.09
N ILE A 207 16.14 29.09 -3.20
CA ILE A 207 16.90 28.55 -2.07
C ILE A 207 17.28 29.67 -1.10
N GLU A 208 17.87 30.76 -1.57
CA GLU A 208 18.27 31.88 -0.69
C GLU A 208 17.08 32.50 0.03
N ILE A 209 15.92 32.65 -0.64
CA ILE A 209 14.70 33.16 0.01
C ILE A 209 14.25 32.26 1.16
N LYS A 210 14.26 30.93 0.96
CA LYS A 210 13.87 29.97 2.00
C LYS A 210 14.92 29.85 3.10
N LYS A 211 16.20 29.78 2.74
CA LYS A 211 17.34 29.71 3.65
C LYS A 211 17.30 30.84 4.69
N ASN A 212 16.97 32.06 4.27
CA ASN A 212 16.84 33.24 5.14
C ASN A 212 15.64 33.19 6.12
N ARG A 213 14.67 32.29 5.90
CA ARG A 213 13.50 32.11 6.77
C ARG A 213 13.68 30.99 7.80
N ILE A 214 14.67 30.13 7.61
CA ILE A 214 14.94 29.00 8.51
C ILE A 214 15.49 29.54 9.83
N GLN A 215 14.81 29.20 10.93
CA GLN A 215 15.19 29.57 12.28
C GLN A 215 15.48 28.31 13.11
N GLY A 216 16.37 28.44 14.11
CA GLY A 216 16.70 27.34 15.03
C GLY A 216 17.62 26.26 14.45
N VAL A 217 18.24 26.51 13.30
CA VAL A 217 19.26 25.65 12.67
C VAL A 217 20.54 26.45 12.54
N ASN A 218 21.59 26.02 13.24
CA ASN A 218 22.83 26.78 13.36
C ASN A 218 23.82 26.47 12.24
N ASP A 219 23.85 25.23 11.75
CA ASP A 219 24.72 24.82 10.67
C ASP A 219 24.27 25.39 9.32
N GLU A 220 25.22 25.96 8.56
CA GLU A 220 24.91 26.61 7.29
C GLU A 220 24.54 25.61 6.20
N GLN A 221 25.23 24.47 6.15
CA GLN A 221 24.95 23.41 5.20
C GLN A 221 23.55 22.84 5.45
N SER A 222 23.20 22.57 6.71
CA SER A 222 21.87 22.11 7.10
C SER A 222 20.76 23.10 6.70
N ARG A 223 20.97 24.43 6.88
CA ARG A 223 20.02 25.43 6.36
C ARG A 223 19.90 25.40 4.85
N PHE A 224 21.00 25.19 4.12
CA PHE A 224 20.97 25.06 2.66
C PHE A 224 20.19 23.81 2.24
N GLU A 225 20.47 22.64 2.83
CA GLU A 225 19.81 21.37 2.52
C GLU A 225 18.30 21.46 2.75
N ILE A 226 17.89 21.99 3.90
CA ILE A 226 16.48 22.25 4.21
C ILE A 226 15.84 23.16 3.15
N ALA A 227 16.47 24.30 2.84
CA ALA A 227 15.93 25.25 1.88
C ALA A 227 15.82 24.65 0.47
N CYS A 228 16.84 23.90 0.03
CA CYS A 228 16.87 23.21 -1.25
C CYS A 228 15.73 22.19 -1.35
N SER A 229 15.58 21.34 -0.34
CA SER A 229 14.49 20.37 -0.25
C SER A 229 13.12 21.03 -0.24
N GLU A 230 12.93 22.14 0.50
CA GLU A 230 11.68 22.89 0.47
C GLU A 230 11.35 23.46 -0.92
N VAL A 231 12.34 23.92 -1.71
CA VAL A 231 12.12 24.32 -3.12
C VAL A 231 11.71 23.11 -3.96
N ILE A 232 12.38 21.97 -3.78
CA ILE A 232 12.07 20.73 -4.51
C ILE A 232 10.62 20.30 -4.22
N PHE A 233 10.19 20.26 -2.95
CA PHE A 233 8.81 19.92 -2.59
C PHE A 233 7.80 20.91 -3.17
N ASP A 234 8.09 22.22 -3.17
CA ASP A 234 7.24 23.22 -3.82
C ASP A 234 7.09 22.94 -5.32
N LYS A 235 8.19 22.60 -6.00
CA LYS A 235 8.18 22.30 -7.43
C LYS A 235 7.43 21.01 -7.76
N ILE A 236 7.54 19.99 -6.92
CA ILE A 236 6.76 18.76 -7.04
C ILE A 236 5.26 19.06 -6.95
N ARG A 237 4.85 19.91 -6.00
CA ARG A 237 3.45 20.32 -5.85
C ARG A 237 2.94 21.17 -7.02
N GLU A 238 3.78 22.04 -7.60
CA GLU A 238 3.45 22.72 -8.87
C GLU A 238 3.19 21.71 -10.01
N GLY A 239 3.94 20.61 -10.03
CA GLY A 239 3.75 19.48 -10.93
C GLY A 239 2.57 18.56 -10.57
N GLN A 240 1.80 18.87 -9.52
CA GLN A 240 0.72 18.02 -8.99
C GLN A 240 1.18 16.62 -8.59
N GLY A 241 2.46 16.48 -8.24
CA GLY A 241 3.04 15.25 -7.69
C GLY A 241 2.89 15.16 -6.17
N LEU A 242 3.35 14.04 -5.63
CA LEU A 242 3.51 13.79 -4.20
C LEU A 242 5.00 13.82 -3.87
N GLY A 243 5.42 14.79 -3.04
CA GLY A 243 6.79 14.89 -2.55
C GLY A 243 7.02 14.02 -1.32
N ILE A 244 7.90 13.03 -1.41
CA ILE A 244 8.20 12.09 -0.32
C ILE A 244 9.56 12.42 0.29
N PHE A 245 9.63 12.53 1.61
CA PHE A 245 10.89 12.65 2.34
C PHE A 245 11.44 11.25 2.64
N CYS A 246 12.56 10.91 1.99
CA CYS A 246 13.06 9.54 1.92
C CYS A 246 14.07 9.20 3.01
N HIS A 247 13.96 7.95 3.47
CA HIS A 247 14.91 7.21 4.31
C HIS A 247 15.87 8.03 5.21
N PRO A 248 15.38 8.86 6.15
CA PRO A 248 16.22 9.83 6.87
C PRO A 248 17.22 9.23 7.86
N TYR A 249 17.05 7.96 8.21
CA TYR A 249 17.96 7.22 9.09
C TYR A 249 18.81 6.21 8.31
N TRP A 250 18.97 6.38 6.99
CA TRP A 250 19.90 5.57 6.21
C TRP A 250 21.33 5.72 6.74
N GLN A 251 21.90 4.60 7.15
CA GLN A 251 23.23 4.53 7.74
C GLN A 251 24.28 4.24 6.67
N ILE A 252 25.31 5.09 6.64
CA ILE A 252 26.55 4.88 5.88
C ILE A 252 27.72 4.66 6.85
N GLY A 253 28.92 4.39 6.32
CA GLY A 253 30.11 4.09 7.14
C GLY A 253 30.49 5.19 8.16
N SER A 254 30.06 6.44 7.94
CA SER A 254 30.33 7.58 8.83
C SER A 254 29.15 7.98 9.73
N GLY A 255 28.08 7.19 9.80
CA GLY A 255 26.86 7.50 10.55
C GLY A 255 25.64 7.66 9.62
N TYR A 256 24.63 8.42 10.05
CA TYR A 256 23.47 8.69 9.21
C TYR A 256 23.82 9.64 8.06
N TYR A 257 23.27 9.38 6.88
CA TYR A 257 23.54 10.16 5.67
C TYR A 257 23.03 11.61 5.79
N ILE A 258 21.80 11.77 6.27
CA ILE A 258 21.19 13.08 6.53
C ILE A 258 21.52 13.52 7.96
N SER A 259 21.86 14.79 8.14
CA SER A 259 22.17 15.33 9.48
C SER A 259 20.93 15.33 10.38
N GLU A 260 21.13 15.14 11.69
CA GLU A 260 20.01 15.17 12.65
C GLU A 260 19.31 16.53 12.69
N GLU A 261 20.03 17.66 12.46
CA GLU A 261 19.39 18.99 12.38
C GLU A 261 18.41 19.06 11.21
N VAL A 262 18.78 18.53 10.04
CA VAL A 262 17.91 18.48 8.85
C VAL A 262 16.73 17.54 9.09
N THR A 263 16.98 16.31 9.53
CA THR A 263 15.94 15.32 9.82
C THR A 263 14.94 15.85 10.85
N SER A 264 15.41 16.39 11.97
CA SER A 264 14.56 17.00 12.98
C SER A 264 13.75 18.18 12.43
N TYR A 265 14.35 19.05 11.60
CA TYR A 265 13.63 20.16 11.00
C TYR A 265 12.53 19.69 10.03
N MET A 266 12.85 18.74 9.15
CA MET A 266 11.90 18.21 8.16
C MET A 266 10.67 17.60 8.85
N LEU A 267 10.89 16.72 9.82
CA LEU A 267 9.80 16.09 10.57
C LEU A 267 9.03 17.10 11.43
N LYS A 268 9.73 18.14 11.93
CA LYS A 268 9.12 19.20 12.72
C LYS A 268 8.19 20.09 11.90
N HIS A 269 8.59 20.49 10.70
CA HIS A 269 7.87 21.49 9.90
C HIS A 269 7.08 20.89 8.73
N GLN A 270 7.31 19.62 8.42
CA GLN A 270 6.62 18.83 7.40
C GLN A 270 6.51 19.55 6.05
N PRO A 271 7.62 20.00 5.43
CA PRO A 271 7.55 20.58 4.09
C PRO A 271 7.28 19.52 3.00
N TYR A 272 7.33 18.23 3.33
CA TYR A 272 6.99 17.12 2.44
C TYR A 272 5.49 16.79 2.48
N ASP A 273 5.00 16.09 1.47
CA ASP A 273 3.61 15.61 1.42
C ASP A 273 3.45 14.24 2.10
N ALA A 274 4.49 13.40 2.08
CA ALA A 274 4.53 12.12 2.76
C ALA A 274 5.92 11.79 3.34
N TYR A 275 5.93 11.04 4.43
CA TYR A 275 7.13 10.53 5.07
C TYR A 275 7.33 9.06 4.72
N GLU A 276 8.52 8.69 4.25
CA GLU A 276 8.94 7.30 4.16
C GLU A 276 9.20 6.75 5.57
N VAL A 277 8.15 6.19 6.18
CA VAL A 277 8.25 5.61 7.54
C VAL A 277 8.83 4.20 7.51
N ILE A 278 8.66 3.49 6.40
CA ILE A 278 9.29 2.20 6.12
C ILE A 278 10.03 2.34 4.79
N GLY A 279 11.34 2.12 4.84
CA GLY A 279 12.21 2.10 3.67
C GLY A 279 12.76 0.72 3.38
N GLY A 280 13.41 0.63 2.22
CA GLY A 280 14.12 -0.53 1.72
C GLY A 280 15.40 -0.82 2.49
N TYR A 281 15.33 -1.68 3.49
CA TYR A 281 16.49 -2.07 4.30
C TYR A 281 16.64 -3.57 4.42
N HIS A 282 17.89 -4.06 4.37
CA HIS A 282 18.14 -5.46 4.68
C HIS A 282 17.96 -5.74 6.18
N PRO A 283 17.82 -7.01 6.60
CA PRO A 283 17.60 -7.34 8.02
C PRO A 283 18.69 -6.81 8.97
N TYR A 284 19.93 -6.64 8.50
CA TYR A 284 21.01 -6.08 9.30
C TYR A 284 20.96 -4.54 9.43
N GLU A 285 20.08 -3.87 8.66
CA GLU A 285 19.84 -2.41 8.66
C GLU A 285 18.50 -2.06 9.34
N GLN A 286 17.88 -3.02 10.04
CA GLN A 286 16.55 -2.86 10.66
C GLN A 286 16.47 -1.69 11.66
N GLU A 287 17.59 -1.24 12.21
CA GLU A 287 17.65 -0.06 13.08
C GLU A 287 17.10 1.19 12.38
N SER A 288 17.35 1.35 11.08
CA SER A 288 16.86 2.48 10.28
C SER A 288 15.33 2.54 10.31
N ASN A 289 14.64 1.46 9.92
CA ASN A 289 13.17 1.39 10.00
C ASN A 289 12.66 1.53 11.43
N THR A 290 13.35 0.97 12.42
CA THR A 290 12.95 1.09 13.84
C THR A 290 12.91 2.55 14.29
N LEU A 291 13.94 3.34 13.93
CA LEU A 291 14.02 4.76 14.26
C LEU A 291 12.97 5.57 13.50
N GLN A 292 12.73 5.26 12.22
CA GLN A 292 11.68 5.90 11.42
C GLN A 292 10.30 5.73 12.05
N ILE A 293 9.97 4.50 12.46
CA ILE A 293 8.71 4.16 13.15
C ILE A 293 8.60 4.91 14.48
N ALA A 294 9.66 4.86 15.29
CA ALA A 294 9.69 5.53 16.59
C ALA A 294 9.44 7.03 16.44
N ARG A 295 10.10 7.64 15.44
CA ARG A 295 9.98 9.06 15.16
C ARG A 295 8.61 9.45 14.62
N TYR A 296 8.02 8.63 13.75
CA TYR A 296 6.63 8.80 13.31
C TYR A 296 5.67 8.87 14.51
N TYR A 297 5.73 7.90 15.42
CA TYR A 297 4.83 7.90 16.58
C TYR A 297 5.13 9.03 17.57
N GLU A 298 6.39 9.46 17.71
CA GLU A 298 6.75 10.63 18.50
C GLU A 298 6.09 11.90 17.95
N GLU A 299 6.15 12.12 16.63
CA GLU A 299 5.51 13.28 15.99
C GLU A 299 3.97 13.20 16.06
N ARG A 300 3.38 12.00 15.89
CA ARG A 300 1.94 11.79 16.10
C ARG A 300 1.52 12.08 17.55
N ALA A 301 2.33 11.70 18.54
CA ALA A 301 2.07 11.98 19.96
C ALA A 301 2.11 13.48 20.29
N LYS A 302 2.85 14.28 19.50
CA LYS A 302 2.82 15.75 19.53
C LYS A 302 1.58 16.36 18.87
N GLY A 303 0.62 15.53 18.42
CA GLY A 303 -0.64 15.96 17.82
C GLY A 303 -0.59 16.20 16.32
N LYS A 304 0.49 15.79 15.63
CA LYS A 304 0.63 15.99 14.19
C LYS A 304 -0.10 14.96 13.37
N GLU A 305 -0.53 15.39 12.19
CA GLU A 305 -0.90 14.50 11.11
C GLU A 305 0.31 14.31 10.20
N VAL A 306 0.86 13.10 10.20
CA VAL A 306 2.01 12.74 9.37
C VAL A 306 1.55 11.71 8.34
N PRO A 307 1.32 12.10 7.08
CA PRO A 307 1.12 11.18 5.97
C PRO A 307 2.35 10.29 5.79
N ILE A 308 2.14 9.01 5.50
CA ILE A 308 3.22 8.03 5.43
C ILE A 308 3.14 7.14 4.20
N VAL A 309 4.29 6.62 3.80
CA VAL A 309 4.44 5.56 2.80
C VAL A 309 5.44 4.52 3.29
N GLY A 310 5.29 3.30 2.79
CA GLY A 310 6.30 2.25 2.80
C GLY A 310 6.75 1.96 1.38
N VAL A 311 8.06 1.92 1.16
CA VAL A 311 8.64 1.76 -0.18
C VAL A 311 9.82 0.80 -0.16
N SER A 312 10.13 0.18 -1.30
CA SER A 312 11.18 -0.84 -1.35
C SER A 312 12.58 -0.32 -1.56
N ASP A 313 12.73 0.87 -2.17
CA ASP A 313 14.01 1.39 -2.67
C ASP A 313 14.81 0.29 -3.42
N ALA A 314 14.06 -0.55 -4.15
CA ALA A 314 14.63 -1.77 -4.70
C ALA A 314 15.50 -1.45 -5.91
N HIS A 315 16.75 -1.88 -5.86
CA HIS A 315 17.71 -1.79 -6.97
C HIS A 315 17.69 -3.06 -7.85
N GLY A 316 16.61 -3.82 -7.79
CA GLY A 316 16.38 -4.98 -8.65
C GLY A 316 15.36 -5.99 -8.12
N CYS A 317 14.77 -6.76 -9.03
CA CYS A 317 13.61 -7.61 -8.74
C CYS A 317 13.94 -8.93 -8.04
N PHE A 318 15.21 -9.33 -8.11
CA PHE A 318 15.71 -10.58 -7.51
C PHE A 318 16.56 -10.33 -6.27
N ASN A 319 16.64 -9.07 -5.83
CA ASN A 319 17.30 -8.72 -4.59
C ASN A 319 16.33 -8.86 -3.40
N ASN A 320 16.90 -8.86 -2.21
CA ASN A 320 16.20 -9.04 -0.94
C ASN A 320 15.45 -7.78 -0.47
N LEU A 321 14.92 -6.93 -1.35
CA LEU A 321 14.12 -5.74 -0.97
C LEU A 321 12.81 -5.67 -1.75
N PHE A 322 12.86 -6.05 -3.03
CA PHE A 322 11.71 -6.01 -3.93
C PHE A 322 10.52 -6.81 -3.39
N GLY A 323 9.39 -6.13 -3.22
CA GLY A 323 8.15 -6.71 -2.69
C GLY A 323 8.11 -6.96 -1.19
N TRP A 324 9.20 -6.67 -0.45
CA TRP A 324 9.20 -6.76 1.02
C TRP A 324 8.58 -5.53 1.65
N PHE A 325 8.64 -4.39 0.97
CA PHE A 325 8.16 -3.12 1.47
C PHE A 325 7.22 -2.48 0.46
N TYR A 326 6.07 -2.01 0.93
CA TYR A 326 5.06 -1.38 0.08
C TYR A 326 4.08 -0.56 0.91
N THR A 327 3.23 0.19 0.24
CA THR A 327 2.15 0.97 0.84
C THR A 327 0.80 0.36 0.51
N VAL A 328 -0.09 0.26 1.50
CA VAL A 328 -1.52 0.03 1.28
C VAL A 328 -2.25 1.36 1.42
N VAL A 329 -2.90 1.83 0.37
CA VAL A 329 -3.64 3.10 0.31
C VAL A 329 -5.14 2.84 0.26
N PHE A 330 -5.91 3.48 1.14
CA PHE A 330 -7.37 3.36 1.17
C PHE A 330 -8.02 4.52 0.40
N SER A 331 -8.37 4.24 -0.85
CA SER A 331 -8.78 5.25 -1.83
C SER A 331 -10.12 4.93 -2.48
N LYS A 332 -10.78 5.94 -3.06
CA LYS A 332 -12.03 5.75 -3.82
C LYS A 332 -11.80 5.00 -5.13
N SER A 333 -10.66 5.24 -5.76
CA SER A 333 -10.23 4.61 -7.00
C SER A 333 -8.70 4.54 -7.08
N SER A 334 -8.19 3.82 -8.07
CA SER A 334 -6.76 3.78 -8.41
C SER A 334 -6.30 4.97 -9.25
N GLN A 335 -7.12 6.01 -9.43
CA GLN A 335 -6.71 7.22 -10.14
C GLN A 335 -5.69 8.02 -9.31
N LYS A 336 -4.77 8.70 -10.00
CA LYS A 336 -3.67 9.46 -9.40
C LYS A 336 -4.14 10.36 -8.25
N GLU A 337 -5.07 11.27 -8.56
CA GLU A 337 -5.54 12.28 -7.61
C GLU A 337 -6.17 11.65 -6.36
N ASP A 338 -6.95 10.58 -6.53
CA ASP A 338 -7.58 9.88 -5.41
C ASP A 338 -6.53 9.22 -4.50
N LEU A 339 -5.53 8.56 -5.07
CA LEU A 339 -4.41 7.95 -4.34
C LEU A 339 -3.60 9.01 -3.58
N LEU A 340 -3.19 10.09 -4.24
CA LEU A 340 -2.41 11.16 -3.60
C LEU A 340 -3.19 11.82 -2.46
N ASN A 341 -4.49 12.08 -2.67
CA ASN A 341 -5.35 12.64 -1.64
C ASN A 341 -5.57 11.67 -0.48
N ALA A 342 -5.67 10.37 -0.73
CA ALA A 342 -5.74 9.37 0.32
C ALA A 342 -4.48 9.34 1.19
N ILE A 343 -3.29 9.31 0.57
CA ILE A 343 -2.01 9.35 1.29
C ILE A 343 -1.92 10.62 2.15
N LYS A 344 -2.09 11.81 1.55
CA LYS A 344 -2.04 13.10 2.27
C LYS A 344 -3.07 13.22 3.40
N SER A 345 -4.18 12.47 3.33
CA SER A 345 -5.20 12.40 4.38
C SER A 345 -4.91 11.32 5.44
N CYS A 346 -3.67 10.83 5.55
CA CYS A 346 -3.29 9.75 6.45
C CYS A 346 -4.10 8.45 6.28
N ARG A 347 -4.56 8.15 5.05
CA ARG A 347 -5.28 6.91 4.70
C ARG A 347 -4.35 5.92 3.99
N SER A 348 -3.19 5.71 4.57
CA SER A 348 -2.17 4.77 4.12
C SER A 348 -1.56 4.01 5.29
N VAL A 349 -1.09 2.80 5.03
CA VAL A 349 -0.31 1.96 5.95
C VAL A 349 0.94 1.52 5.21
N ALA A 350 2.10 1.78 5.82
CA ALA A 350 3.38 1.32 5.34
C ALA A 350 3.61 -0.12 5.81
N ILE A 351 4.07 -1.00 4.92
CA ILE A 351 4.22 -2.43 5.19
C ILE A 351 5.68 -2.83 5.10
N GLN A 352 6.12 -3.59 6.08
CA GLN A 352 7.32 -4.42 6.02
C GLN A 352 6.88 -5.89 6.13
N ASP A 353 7.04 -6.67 5.06
CA ASP A 353 6.64 -8.07 4.94
C ASP A 353 7.84 -8.92 4.46
N ILE A 354 8.86 -8.98 5.31
CA ILE A 354 10.11 -9.69 5.03
C ILE A 354 9.83 -11.21 5.05
N PRO A 355 10.28 -11.98 4.04
CA PRO A 355 10.12 -13.43 3.99
C PRO A 355 10.58 -14.12 5.29
N ASN A 356 9.79 -15.11 5.73
CA ASN A 356 10.02 -15.86 6.97
C ASN A 356 9.94 -15.01 8.26
N SER A 357 9.42 -13.79 8.19
CA SER A 357 9.13 -12.94 9.34
C SER A 357 7.62 -12.71 9.47
N SER A 358 7.19 -12.13 10.59
CA SER A 358 5.82 -11.63 10.71
C SER A 358 5.71 -10.26 10.03
N PRO A 359 4.66 -10.02 9.21
CA PRO A 359 4.46 -8.72 8.61
C PRO A 359 4.27 -7.64 9.69
N GLN A 360 4.85 -6.47 9.45
CA GLN A 360 4.81 -5.31 10.32
C GLN A 360 4.16 -4.13 9.59
N PRO A 361 2.83 -3.98 9.69
CA PRO A 361 2.13 -2.79 9.25
C PRO A 361 2.32 -1.61 10.21
N VAL A 362 2.59 -0.43 9.66
CA VAL A 362 2.85 0.82 10.39
C VAL A 362 1.91 1.90 9.87
N GLY A 363 1.22 2.58 10.79
CA GLY A 363 0.30 3.67 10.48
C GLY A 363 -0.76 3.89 11.55
N PRO A 364 -1.81 4.65 11.25
CA PRO A 364 -2.91 4.86 12.19
C PRO A 364 -3.58 3.53 12.56
N PHE A 365 -3.86 3.35 13.85
CA PHE A 365 -4.26 2.07 14.43
C PHE A 365 -5.45 1.38 13.73
N GLU A 366 -6.50 2.14 13.40
CA GLU A 366 -7.68 1.59 12.71
C GLU A 366 -7.36 1.06 11.31
N TRP A 367 -6.49 1.75 10.57
CA TRP A 367 -6.01 1.28 9.27
C TRP A 367 -5.10 0.07 9.41
N VAL A 368 -4.20 0.04 10.40
CA VAL A 368 -3.31 -1.10 10.67
C VAL A 368 -4.09 -2.38 10.94
N MET A 369 -5.11 -2.31 11.80
CA MET A 369 -5.97 -3.48 12.06
C MET A 369 -6.66 -3.99 10.79
N TYR A 370 -7.17 -3.07 9.97
CA TYR A 370 -7.86 -3.45 8.76
C TYR A 370 -6.89 -4.06 7.73
N THR A 371 -5.70 -3.47 7.57
CA THR A 371 -4.65 -4.02 6.71
C THR A 371 -4.21 -5.41 7.16
N LEU A 372 -4.07 -5.67 8.46
CA LEU A 372 -3.76 -7.01 8.97
C LEU A 372 -4.80 -8.05 8.54
N PHE A 373 -6.09 -7.71 8.57
CA PHE A 373 -7.14 -8.57 8.03
C PHE A 373 -6.98 -8.76 6.52
N LEU A 374 -6.78 -7.68 5.76
CA LEU A 374 -6.62 -7.73 4.30
C LEU A 374 -5.45 -8.62 3.88
N MET A 375 -4.30 -8.50 4.53
CA MET A 375 -3.11 -9.32 4.26
C MET A 375 -3.35 -10.82 4.45
N ARG A 376 -4.21 -11.21 5.40
CA ARG A 376 -4.53 -12.62 5.65
C ARG A 376 -5.67 -13.15 4.76
N GLU A 377 -6.67 -12.31 4.52
CA GLU A 377 -8.00 -12.76 4.07
C GLU A 377 -8.39 -12.29 2.66
N VAL A 378 -7.67 -11.32 2.10
CA VAL A 378 -8.00 -10.65 0.83
C VAL A 378 -6.82 -10.64 -0.12
N PHE A 379 -5.67 -10.09 0.27
CA PHE A 379 -4.51 -9.92 -0.61
C PHE A 379 -3.98 -11.22 -1.22
N PRO A 380 -3.99 -12.38 -0.55
CA PRO A 380 -3.58 -13.63 -1.20
C PRO A 380 -4.43 -13.99 -2.42
N LEU A 381 -5.73 -13.67 -2.42
CA LEU A 381 -6.61 -13.89 -3.58
C LEU A 381 -6.34 -12.89 -4.70
N HIS A 382 -6.12 -11.63 -4.30
CA HIS A 382 -5.79 -10.53 -5.20
C HIS A 382 -4.46 -10.78 -5.91
N ASP A 383 -3.42 -11.12 -5.16
CA ASP A 383 -2.05 -11.24 -5.63
C ASP A 383 -1.89 -12.39 -6.63
N GLU A 384 -2.68 -13.48 -6.51
CA GLU A 384 -2.72 -14.53 -7.53
C GLU A 384 -3.24 -14.04 -8.89
N LEU A 385 -4.27 -13.17 -8.90
CA LEU A 385 -4.75 -12.56 -10.14
C LEU A 385 -3.70 -11.62 -10.74
N CYS A 386 -3.05 -10.84 -9.88
CA CYS A 386 -1.97 -9.93 -10.28
C CYS A 386 -0.78 -10.70 -10.86
N LYS A 387 -0.42 -11.83 -10.25
CA LYS A 387 0.65 -12.71 -10.72
C LYS A 387 0.44 -13.17 -12.14
N ILE A 388 -0.77 -13.62 -12.47
CA ILE A 388 -1.12 -14.04 -13.83
C ILE A 388 -1.01 -12.87 -14.80
N GLU A 389 -1.55 -11.70 -14.45
CA GLU A 389 -1.47 -10.50 -15.29
C GLU A 389 -0.01 -10.06 -15.52
N GLY A 390 0.80 -10.03 -14.46
CA GLY A 390 2.22 -9.65 -14.53
C GLY A 390 3.08 -10.63 -15.32
N GLN A 391 2.77 -11.93 -15.30
CA GLN A 391 3.44 -12.92 -16.16
C GLN A 391 3.12 -12.68 -17.64
N LEU A 392 1.89 -12.28 -17.96
CA LEU A 392 1.54 -11.91 -19.33
C LEU A 392 2.13 -10.55 -19.74
N MET A 393 2.28 -9.61 -18.81
CA MET A 393 3.07 -8.39 -19.05
C MET A 393 4.52 -8.73 -19.39
N MET A 394 5.13 -9.70 -18.70
CA MET A 394 6.48 -10.17 -19.01
C MET A 394 6.56 -10.75 -20.43
N LYS A 395 5.61 -11.60 -20.82
CA LYS A 395 5.53 -12.11 -22.20
C LYS A 395 5.38 -10.99 -23.22
N HIS A 396 4.59 -9.95 -22.91
CA HIS A 396 4.47 -8.78 -23.77
C HIS A 396 5.80 -8.03 -23.91
N TYR A 397 6.52 -7.82 -22.81
CA TYR A 397 7.87 -7.26 -22.82
C TYR A 397 8.85 -8.09 -23.65
N GLU A 398 8.74 -9.43 -23.60
CA GLU A 398 9.48 -10.37 -24.44
C GLU A 398 9.00 -10.44 -25.91
N LYS A 399 8.01 -9.61 -26.28
CA LYS A 399 7.42 -9.48 -27.61
C LYS A 399 6.64 -10.72 -28.08
N ASP A 400 6.04 -11.47 -27.16
CA ASP A 400 5.07 -12.52 -27.50
C ASP A 400 3.82 -11.90 -28.18
N PRO A 401 3.49 -12.30 -29.42
CA PRO A 401 2.37 -11.73 -30.16
C PRO A 401 0.99 -12.04 -29.53
N MET A 402 0.89 -13.06 -28.68
CA MET A 402 -0.37 -13.46 -28.04
C MET A 402 -0.64 -12.73 -26.72
N ALA A 403 0.39 -12.18 -26.08
CA ALA A 403 0.29 -11.59 -24.75
C ALA A 403 -0.77 -10.48 -24.66
N LYS A 404 -0.85 -9.60 -25.67
CA LYS A 404 -1.85 -8.52 -25.71
C LYS A 404 -3.29 -9.03 -25.74
N ILE A 405 -3.54 -10.11 -26.48
CA ILE A 405 -4.85 -10.74 -26.58
C ILE A 405 -5.21 -11.40 -25.25
N GLU A 406 -4.27 -12.09 -24.61
CA GLU A 406 -4.48 -12.73 -23.31
C GLU A 406 -4.73 -11.68 -22.21
N LEU A 407 -3.94 -10.62 -22.13
CA LEU A 407 -4.10 -9.52 -21.16
C LEU A 407 -5.48 -8.84 -21.27
N SER A 408 -5.98 -8.63 -22.48
CA SER A 408 -7.29 -7.99 -22.69
C SER A 408 -8.46 -8.74 -22.04
N LYS A 409 -8.30 -10.04 -21.76
CA LYS A 409 -9.31 -10.88 -21.10
C LYS A 409 -9.29 -10.75 -19.58
N LEU A 410 -8.22 -10.20 -19.02
CA LEU A 410 -8.02 -10.09 -17.57
C LEU A 410 -8.43 -8.74 -17.00
N LYS A 411 -8.69 -7.74 -17.87
CA LYS A 411 -9.05 -6.39 -17.47
C LYS A 411 -10.20 -6.39 -16.44
N GLY A 412 -10.00 -5.70 -15.33
CA GLY A 412 -10.99 -5.51 -14.27
C GLY A 412 -11.17 -6.71 -13.35
N GLN A 413 -10.33 -7.75 -13.47
CA GLN A 413 -10.43 -8.94 -12.62
C GLN A 413 -10.20 -8.62 -11.14
N THR A 414 -9.26 -7.72 -10.82
CA THR A 414 -9.01 -7.37 -9.42
C THR A 414 -10.15 -6.52 -8.88
N GLN A 415 -10.68 -5.59 -9.68
CA GLN A 415 -11.87 -4.82 -9.31
C GLN A 415 -13.08 -5.73 -9.07
N THR A 416 -13.31 -6.71 -9.95
CA THR A 416 -14.40 -7.69 -9.82
C THR A 416 -14.26 -8.50 -8.53
N LEU A 417 -13.05 -8.97 -8.21
CA LEU A 417 -12.77 -9.65 -6.94
C LEU A 417 -13.08 -8.73 -5.76
N MET A 418 -12.63 -7.47 -5.80
CA MET A 418 -12.86 -6.51 -4.72
C MET A 418 -14.35 -6.21 -4.54
N ASP A 419 -15.12 -6.10 -5.62
CA ASP A 419 -16.56 -5.91 -5.56
C ASP A 419 -17.26 -7.11 -4.92
N GLN A 420 -16.83 -8.33 -5.24
CA GLN A 420 -17.33 -9.55 -4.59
C GLN A 420 -16.98 -9.60 -3.09
N ILE A 421 -15.74 -9.23 -2.73
CA ILE A 421 -15.26 -9.18 -1.34
C ILE A 421 -16.07 -8.19 -0.50
N TYR A 422 -16.44 -7.04 -1.08
CA TYR A 422 -17.22 -6.00 -0.40
C TYR A 422 -18.74 -6.21 -0.54
N GLY A 423 -19.19 -7.12 -1.39
CA GLY A 423 -20.61 -7.30 -1.70
C GLY A 423 -21.20 -6.11 -2.48
N ARG A 424 -20.39 -5.48 -3.34
CA ARG A 424 -20.76 -4.31 -4.16
C ARG A 424 -21.30 -4.66 -5.54
N ASN A 425 -21.51 -5.95 -5.83
CA ASN A 425 -21.93 -6.40 -7.14
C ASN A 425 -23.09 -5.56 -7.68
N HIS A 426 -22.84 -4.93 -8.83
CA HIS A 426 -23.89 -4.39 -9.69
C HIS A 426 -24.71 -5.57 -10.20
N GLU A 427 -26.00 -5.63 -9.82
CA GLU A 427 -26.96 -6.48 -10.54
C GLU A 427 -27.12 -6.02 -11.99
#